data_AF-Q0CT43-F1
#
_entry.id   AF-Q0CT43-F1
#
_cell.length_a   1.000
_cell.length_b   1.000
_cell.length_c   1.000
_cell.angle_alpha   90.00
_cell.angle_beta   90.00
_cell.angle_gamma   90.00
#
_symmetry.space_group_name_H-M   'P 1'
#
loop_
_entity.id
_entity.type
_entity.pdbx_description
1 polymer ?
#
loop_
_entity_poly.entity_id
_entity_poly.type
_entity_poly.pdbx_seq_one_letter_code
_entity_poly.pdbx_strand_id
1 'polypeptide(L)'
;MATQPTSEVNRPHFTNSWNNPSPQTPPEPEPIPDGRIAHTLTACTRCRQRKSRCDPGIPKCTPCERSNAKCVYFDSARKCTIPRSYIVSLREKARRLEKELEDVEKDFQHAADAELMVRGPGRIRFKENDEARFLGASSGIAITRLVMEMAKQNTDSKSIKDVVPELTAQEIKQAFELESSKPTSKVYPIFSPNLQHELPPKPTTAKLVDIFMVKVQAMLPTLHEPTFRQEVENVFNGSEDPSENFQLRMVIAISMQKMDPYYAVLADGHYLAALTYLEPTLRRMDLKSLQCLVLIGQYSMLTPTRTAAYWVVGMASKLCQDLGLTEERTITKGPNGEDLDPLEVDMRRRLFWIVTSMELGLSHSLGRPSCYSVSHDHVRVKFFELVDDKYITPNGIIPGGKPILRKCLAVHFFENATTTA
;
A
#
# COMPACT_ATOMS: atom_id res chain seq x y z
N MET A 1 -32.27 -36.26 -41.76
CA MET A 1 -30.94 -36.89 -41.65
C MET A 1 -29.92 -35.81 -41.33
N ALA A 2 -29.06 -36.07 -40.34
CA ALA A 2 -27.80 -35.40 -40.01
C ALA A 2 -27.90 -33.92 -39.53
N THR A 3 -27.96 -33.63 -38.22
CA THR A 3 -26.89 -33.55 -37.18
C THR A 3 -26.23 -32.17 -37.07
N GLN A 4 -26.57 -31.43 -36.01
CA GLN A 4 -25.73 -30.37 -35.43
C GLN A 4 -24.91 -30.97 -34.27
N PRO A 5 -23.64 -30.57 -34.07
CA PRO A 5 -22.77 -31.12 -33.04
C PRO A 5 -22.97 -30.42 -31.69
N THR A 6 -22.93 -31.25 -30.66
CA THR A 6 -22.79 -30.91 -29.24
C THR A 6 -21.37 -30.46 -28.92
N SER A 7 -21.21 -29.35 -28.20
CA SER A 7 -20.09 -29.18 -27.27
C SER A 7 -20.48 -28.17 -26.19
N GLU A 8 -20.91 -28.70 -25.04
CA GLU A 8 -21.09 -27.95 -23.79
C GLU A 8 -19.74 -27.36 -23.36
N VAL A 9 -19.68 -26.03 -23.30
CA VAL A 9 -18.53 -25.32 -22.72
C VAL A 9 -18.65 -25.42 -21.20
N ASN A 10 -17.87 -26.34 -20.64
CA ASN A 10 -17.71 -26.54 -19.21
C ASN A 10 -17.01 -25.30 -18.59
N ARG A 11 -17.79 -24.39 -17.98
CA ARG A 11 -17.23 -23.25 -17.23
C ARG A 11 -16.74 -23.77 -15.86
N PRO A 12 -15.51 -23.43 -15.42
CA PRO A 12 -15.06 -23.82 -14.08
C PRO A 12 -15.90 -23.10 -13.02
N HIS A 13 -16.55 -23.89 -12.17
CA HIS A 13 -17.23 -23.41 -10.96
C HIS A 13 -16.16 -22.97 -9.94
N PHE A 14 -15.93 -21.66 -9.82
CA PHE A 14 -15.19 -21.13 -8.68
C PHE A 14 -16.10 -21.19 -7.45
N THR A 15 -15.80 -22.09 -6.51
CA THR A 15 -16.45 -22.12 -5.20
C THR A 15 -15.95 -20.93 -4.39
N ASN A 16 -16.75 -19.87 -4.36
CA ASN A 16 -16.49 -18.69 -3.55
C ASN A 16 -16.57 -19.09 -2.06
N SER A 17 -15.43 -19.15 -1.38
CA SER A 17 -15.32 -19.64 0.01
C SER A 17 -15.83 -18.63 1.06
N TRP A 18 -16.48 -17.55 0.61
CA TRP A 18 -16.90 -16.40 1.42
C TRP A 18 -18.42 -16.19 1.41
N ASN A 19 -19.21 -17.27 1.27
CA ASN A 19 -20.62 -17.20 1.66
C ASN A 19 -20.69 -17.29 3.19
N ASN A 20 -20.71 -16.13 3.85
CA ASN A 20 -21.14 -16.02 5.24
C ASN A 20 -22.58 -16.57 5.34
N PRO A 21 -22.87 -17.55 6.21
CA PRO A 21 -24.25 -17.89 6.51
C PRO A 21 -24.93 -16.66 7.12
N SER A 22 -26.14 -16.38 6.65
CA SER A 22 -27.02 -15.33 7.15
C SER A 22 -27.13 -15.36 8.69
N PRO A 23 -27.28 -14.21 9.36
CA PRO A 23 -27.35 -14.16 10.82
C PRO A 23 -28.55 -14.98 11.29
N GLN A 24 -28.29 -16.13 11.90
CA GLN A 24 -29.30 -16.92 12.58
C GLN A 24 -29.79 -16.09 13.77
N THR A 25 -31.12 -15.99 13.88
CA THR A 25 -31.84 -15.40 15.00
C THR A 25 -31.32 -16.00 16.31
N PRO A 26 -31.16 -15.24 17.41
CA PRO A 26 -30.68 -15.81 18.66
C PRO A 26 -31.60 -16.95 19.08
N PRO A 27 -31.09 -18.13 19.45
CA PRO A 27 -31.94 -19.16 20.02
C PRO A 27 -32.56 -18.59 21.31
N GLU A 28 -33.88 -18.73 21.45
CA GLU A 28 -34.57 -18.42 22.70
C GLU A 28 -33.86 -19.10 23.88
N PRO A 29 -33.79 -18.45 25.06
CA PRO A 29 -33.18 -19.07 26.23
C PRO A 29 -33.93 -20.37 26.55
N GLU A 30 -33.27 -21.51 26.35
CA GLU A 30 -33.83 -22.80 26.73
C GLU A 30 -34.17 -22.77 28.23
N PRO A 31 -35.36 -23.26 28.62
CA PRO A 31 -35.74 -23.29 30.02
C PRO A 31 -34.72 -24.11 30.80
N ILE A 32 -34.19 -23.51 31.87
CA ILE A 32 -33.26 -24.11 32.82
C ILE A 32 -33.71 -25.56 33.08
N PRO A 33 -32.90 -26.58 32.77
CA PRO A 33 -33.33 -27.96 32.94
C PRO A 33 -33.46 -28.22 34.43
N ASP A 34 -34.71 -28.19 34.88
CA ASP A 34 -35.16 -28.60 36.20
C ASP A 34 -34.46 -29.94 36.49
N GLY A 35 -33.70 -30.02 37.59
CA GLY A 35 -32.63 -31.00 37.84
C GLY A 35 -33.01 -32.49 37.81
N ARG A 36 -34.21 -32.84 37.35
CA ARG A 36 -34.67 -34.18 36.99
C ARG A 36 -34.13 -34.53 35.60
N ILE A 37 -33.08 -35.35 35.57
CA ILE A 37 -32.72 -36.08 34.35
C ILE A 37 -33.99 -36.78 33.88
N ALA A 38 -34.36 -36.54 32.62
CA ALA A 38 -35.44 -37.22 31.93
C ALA A 38 -35.43 -38.73 32.24
N HIS A 39 -36.62 -39.34 32.21
CA HIS A 39 -36.99 -40.69 32.63
C HIS A 39 -36.19 -41.89 32.02
N THR A 40 -34.99 -41.68 31.51
CA THR A 40 -34.21 -42.57 30.62
C THR A 40 -32.96 -43.18 31.26
N LEU A 41 -32.69 -42.93 32.55
CA LEU A 41 -31.54 -43.55 33.23
C LEU A 41 -31.78 -45.05 33.43
N THR A 42 -30.86 -45.87 32.91
CA THR A 42 -30.91 -47.33 33.07
C THR A 42 -30.99 -47.71 34.55
N ALA A 43 -31.85 -48.70 34.85
CA ALA A 43 -31.99 -49.20 36.21
C ALA A 43 -30.64 -49.72 36.75
N CYS A 44 -30.30 -49.37 38.00
CA CYS A 44 -29.05 -49.84 38.60
C CYS A 44 -29.05 -51.37 38.76
N THR A 45 -27.86 -51.96 38.80
CA THR A 45 -27.65 -53.43 38.91
C THR A 45 -28.43 -54.04 40.07
N ARG A 46 -28.41 -53.39 41.24
CA ARG A 46 -29.13 -53.85 42.45
C ARG A 46 -30.65 -53.87 42.27
N CYS A 47 -31.23 -52.79 41.72
CA CYS A 47 -32.67 -52.75 41.46
C CYS A 47 -33.08 -53.73 40.35
N ARG A 48 -32.22 -53.94 39.35
CA ARG A 48 -32.43 -54.94 38.28
C ARG A 48 -32.42 -56.37 38.82
N GLN A 49 -31.47 -56.71 39.68
CA GLN A 49 -31.40 -58.03 40.33
C GLN A 49 -32.60 -58.30 41.24
N ARG A 50 -33.07 -57.27 41.96
CA ARG A 50 -34.22 -57.37 42.88
C ARG A 50 -35.58 -57.22 42.20
N LYS A 51 -35.62 -57.01 40.87
CA LYS A 51 -36.85 -56.71 40.10
C LYS A 51 -37.68 -55.59 40.73
N SER A 52 -37.03 -54.60 41.33
CA SER A 52 -37.67 -53.45 41.99
C SER A 52 -37.58 -52.19 41.13
N ARG A 53 -38.57 -51.29 41.19
CA ARG A 53 -38.56 -50.02 40.45
C ARG A 53 -37.34 -49.17 40.85
N CYS A 54 -36.55 -48.74 39.87
CA CYS A 54 -35.43 -47.83 40.06
C CYS A 54 -35.84 -46.42 39.63
N ASP A 55 -35.82 -45.45 40.53
CA ASP A 55 -36.08 -44.05 40.24
C ASP A 55 -34.85 -43.36 39.59
N PRO A 56 -35.06 -42.21 38.92
CA PRO A 56 -33.99 -41.48 38.26
C PRO A 56 -33.05 -40.72 39.22
N GLY A 57 -33.21 -40.80 40.55
CA GLY A 57 -32.43 -40.03 41.53
C GLY A 57 -30.90 -40.12 41.36
N ILE A 58 -30.22 -39.00 41.56
CA ILE A 58 -28.75 -38.84 41.52
C ILE A 58 -28.34 -38.11 42.80
N PRO A 59 -27.26 -38.52 43.50
CA PRO A 59 -26.22 -39.49 43.12
C PRO A 59 -26.59 -40.98 43.27
N LYS A 60 -27.68 -41.30 43.97
CA LYS A 60 -28.20 -42.67 44.15
C LYS A 60 -29.71 -42.67 43.91
N CYS A 61 -30.27 -43.80 43.46
CA CYS A 61 -31.71 -43.99 43.47
C CYS A 61 -32.23 -44.20 44.90
N THR A 62 -33.46 -43.80 45.18
CA THR A 62 -34.07 -43.85 46.53
C THR A 62 -33.98 -45.24 47.19
N PRO A 63 -34.20 -46.39 46.50
CA PRO A 63 -34.02 -47.72 47.08
C PRO A 63 -32.57 -48.04 47.46
N CYS A 64 -31.59 -47.51 46.72
CA CYS A 64 -30.17 -47.69 47.04
C CYS A 64 -29.72 -46.77 48.17
N GLU A 65 -30.29 -45.57 48.25
CA GLU A 65 -30.07 -44.63 49.35
C GLU A 65 -30.61 -45.16 50.68
N ARG A 66 -31.88 -45.58 50.72
CA ARG A 66 -32.52 -46.11 51.95
C ARG A 66 -31.83 -47.35 52.53
N SER A 67 -31.20 -48.17 51.68
CA SER A 67 -30.44 -49.34 52.16
C SER A 67 -28.94 -49.11 52.26
N ASN A 68 -28.47 -47.87 52.09
CA ASN A 68 -27.06 -47.51 52.04
C ASN A 68 -26.19 -48.41 51.13
N ALA A 69 -26.74 -48.82 49.99
CA ALA A 69 -26.05 -49.70 49.04
C ALA A 69 -25.36 -48.89 47.92
N LYS A 70 -24.33 -49.47 47.30
CA LYS A 70 -23.67 -48.89 46.13
C LYS A 70 -24.61 -48.91 44.93
N CYS A 71 -24.94 -47.73 44.40
CA CYS A 71 -25.79 -47.58 43.22
C CYS A 71 -24.92 -47.53 41.95
N VAL A 72 -24.76 -48.68 41.28
CA VAL A 72 -23.92 -48.82 40.09
C VAL A 72 -24.72 -49.42 38.93
N TYR A 73 -24.42 -49.01 37.70
CA TYR A 73 -24.89 -49.68 36.49
C TYR A 73 -23.70 -50.31 35.75
N PHE A 74 -23.96 -51.37 35.00
CA PHE A 74 -22.93 -52.03 34.19
C PHE A 74 -22.98 -51.45 32.79
N ASP A 75 -21.85 -50.91 32.33
CA ASP A 75 -21.69 -50.41 30.97
C ASP A 75 -21.13 -51.55 30.10
N SER A 76 -21.94 -52.05 29.15
CA SER A 76 -21.55 -53.14 28.26
C SER A 76 -20.45 -52.74 27.28
N ALA A 77 -20.34 -51.46 26.93
CA ALA A 77 -19.32 -50.98 26.00
C ALA A 77 -17.94 -50.93 26.67
N ARG A 78 -17.88 -50.53 27.95
CA ARG A 78 -16.64 -50.46 28.73
C ARG A 78 -16.35 -51.70 29.58
N LYS A 79 -17.27 -52.67 29.61
CA LYS A 79 -17.23 -53.88 30.44
C LYS A 79 -16.93 -53.60 31.92
N CYS A 80 -17.37 -52.46 32.44
CA CYS A 80 -17.09 -52.04 33.82
C CYS A 80 -18.34 -51.50 34.52
N THR A 81 -18.32 -51.50 35.86
CA THR A 81 -19.40 -50.93 36.66
C THR A 81 -19.13 -49.46 36.93
N ILE A 82 -20.05 -48.60 36.51
CA ILE A 82 -19.94 -47.16 36.70
C ILE A 82 -20.88 -46.75 37.84
N PRO A 83 -20.37 -46.06 38.88
CA PRO A 83 -21.22 -45.57 39.95
C PRO A 83 -22.07 -44.41 39.44
N ARG A 84 -23.31 -44.33 39.91
CA ARG A 84 -24.24 -43.27 39.50
C ARG A 84 -23.79 -41.88 39.96
N SER A 85 -22.93 -41.80 40.97
CA SER A 85 -22.22 -40.56 41.37
C SER A 85 -21.25 -40.05 40.30
N TYR A 86 -20.76 -40.90 39.39
CA TYR A 86 -19.90 -40.48 38.28
C TYR A 86 -20.63 -39.54 37.31
N ILE A 87 -21.96 -39.66 37.21
CA ILE A 87 -22.80 -38.76 36.39
C ILE A 87 -22.74 -37.33 36.95
N VAL A 88 -22.65 -37.16 38.27
CA VAL A 88 -22.46 -35.85 38.90
C VAL A 88 -21.10 -35.26 38.55
N SER A 89 -20.03 -36.06 38.64
CA SER A 89 -18.68 -35.60 38.28
C SER A 89 -18.56 -35.27 36.79
N LEU A 90 -19.26 -36.00 35.91
CA LEU A 90 -19.31 -35.69 34.49
C LEU A 90 -20.08 -34.40 34.21
N ARG A 91 -21.19 -34.15 34.92
CA ARG A 91 -21.93 -32.88 34.83
C ARG A 91 -21.08 -31.70 35.27
N GLU A 92 -20.38 -31.81 36.39
CA GLU A 92 -19.52 -30.73 36.87
C GLU A 92 -18.34 -30.51 35.91
N LYS A 93 -17.79 -31.59 35.34
CA LYS A 93 -16.74 -31.47 34.32
C LYS A 93 -17.26 -30.82 33.03
N ALA A 94 -18.47 -31.17 32.57
CA ALA A 94 -19.10 -30.55 31.40
C ALA A 94 -19.31 -29.05 31.65
N ARG A 95 -19.91 -28.68 32.79
CA ARG A 95 -20.11 -27.29 33.20
C ARG A 95 -18.79 -26.50 33.26
N ARG A 96 -17.72 -27.12 33.77
CA ARG A 96 -16.40 -26.49 33.81
C ARG A 96 -15.82 -26.29 32.41
N LEU A 97 -15.90 -27.29 31.55
CA LEU A 97 -15.40 -27.21 30.17
C LEU A 97 -16.19 -26.21 29.33
N GLU A 98 -17.52 -26.15 29.50
CA GLU A 98 -18.38 -25.14 28.86
C GLU A 98 -17.98 -23.73 29.28
N LYS A 99 -17.70 -23.53 30.58
CA LYS A 99 -17.20 -22.25 31.08
C LYS A 99 -15.81 -21.90 30.54
N GLU A 100 -14.87 -22.85 30.54
CA GLU A 100 -13.54 -22.65 29.97
C GLU A 100 -13.63 -22.30 28.47
N LEU A 101 -14.53 -22.95 27.73
CA LEU A 101 -14.78 -22.64 26.33
C LEU A 101 -15.35 -21.22 26.15
N GLU A 102 -16.34 -20.84 26.96
CA GLU A 102 -16.92 -19.49 26.93
C GLU A 102 -15.89 -18.40 27.25
N ASP A 103 -14.99 -18.66 28.21
CA ASP A 103 -13.91 -17.73 28.58
C ASP A 103 -12.88 -17.60 27.42
N VAL A 104 -12.50 -18.71 26.77
CA VAL A 104 -11.61 -18.70 25.58
C VAL A 104 -12.27 -18.03 24.37
N GLU A 105 -13.57 -18.26 24.15
CA GLU A 105 -14.34 -17.60 23.08
C GLU A 105 -14.42 -16.08 23.29
N LYS A 106 -14.57 -15.63 24.54
CA LYS A 106 -14.51 -14.20 24.89
C LYS A 106 -13.13 -13.62 24.60
N ASP A 107 -12.05 -14.31 24.96
CA ASP A 107 -10.68 -13.86 24.67
C ASP A 107 -10.43 -13.72 23.15
N PHE A 108 -10.95 -14.64 22.34
CA PHE A 108 -10.84 -14.59 20.87
C PHE A 108 -11.66 -13.47 20.24
N GLN A 109 -12.80 -13.10 20.84
CA GLN A 109 -13.64 -11.98 20.38
C GLN A 109 -13.07 -10.60 20.74
N HIS A 110 -12.28 -10.48 21.82
CA HIS A 110 -11.70 -9.21 22.26
C HIS A 110 -10.30 -8.94 21.70
N ALA A 111 -9.57 -9.98 21.31
CA ALA A 111 -8.33 -9.82 20.55
C ALA A 111 -8.67 -9.56 19.09
N ALA A 112 -9.00 -8.32 18.75
CA ALA A 112 -9.05 -7.93 17.35
C ALA A 112 -7.71 -8.30 16.70
N ASP A 113 -7.74 -9.18 15.71
CA ASP A 113 -6.54 -9.74 15.11
C ASP A 113 -5.63 -8.60 14.62
N ALA A 114 -4.52 -8.40 15.33
CA ALA A 114 -3.58 -7.34 15.06
C ALA A 114 -3.04 -7.44 13.62
N GLU A 115 -2.92 -8.66 13.09
CA GLU A 115 -2.55 -8.87 11.70
C GLU A 115 -3.64 -8.38 10.74
N LEU A 116 -4.90 -8.68 11.02
CA LEU A 116 -6.04 -8.24 10.22
C LEU A 116 -6.26 -6.73 10.30
N MET A 117 -5.87 -6.07 11.39
CA MET A 117 -5.88 -4.61 11.50
C MET A 117 -4.82 -3.93 10.64
N VAL A 118 -3.59 -4.47 10.69
CA VAL A 118 -2.45 -3.94 9.94
C VAL A 118 -2.61 -4.27 8.45
N ARG A 119 -3.02 -5.48 8.10
CA ARG A 119 -3.14 -5.99 6.72
C ARG A 119 -4.55 -5.91 6.14
N GLY A 120 -5.53 -5.42 6.90
CA GLY A 120 -6.93 -5.35 6.47
C GLY A 120 -7.13 -4.51 5.21
N PRO A 121 -8.21 -4.74 4.44
CA PRO A 121 -8.43 -4.10 3.14
C PRO A 121 -8.41 -2.57 3.25
N GLY A 122 -7.45 -1.98 2.55
CA GLY A 122 -7.02 -0.59 2.67
C GLY A 122 -7.79 0.45 1.86
N ARG A 123 -9.11 0.30 1.67
CA ARG A 123 -9.85 1.24 0.82
C ARG A 123 -10.30 2.47 1.60
N ILE A 124 -9.77 3.64 1.27
CA ILE A 124 -10.11 4.93 1.92
C ILE A 124 -10.74 5.87 0.91
N ARG A 125 -11.76 6.58 1.36
CA ARG A 125 -12.40 7.68 0.64
C ARG A 125 -11.96 9.01 1.25
N PHE A 126 -11.38 9.90 0.44
CA PHE A 126 -10.85 11.19 0.91
C PHE A 126 -11.91 12.29 0.98
N LYS A 127 -12.95 12.23 0.13
CA LYS A 127 -14.13 13.10 0.13
C LYS A 127 -15.39 12.27 -0.02
N GLU A 128 -16.54 12.71 0.50
CA GLU A 128 -17.78 11.91 0.48
C GLU A 128 -18.19 11.40 -0.92
N ASN A 129 -17.88 12.17 -1.96
CA ASN A 129 -18.18 11.83 -3.34
C ASN A 129 -17.04 11.12 -4.10
N ASP A 130 -15.86 10.94 -3.48
CA ASP A 130 -14.74 10.26 -4.12
C ASP A 130 -14.90 8.74 -4.08
N GLU A 131 -14.43 8.07 -5.12
CA GLU A 131 -14.29 6.61 -5.08
C GLU A 131 -13.22 6.20 -4.06
N ALA A 132 -13.46 5.08 -3.37
CA ALA A 132 -12.52 4.57 -2.39
C ALA A 132 -11.23 4.05 -3.08
N ARG A 133 -10.08 4.61 -2.70
CA ARG A 133 -8.74 4.26 -3.21
C ARG A 133 -8.01 3.34 -2.25
N PHE A 134 -7.18 2.45 -2.79
CA PHE A 134 -6.38 1.53 -1.99
C PHE A 134 -5.12 2.21 -1.39
N LEU A 135 -4.89 1.93 -0.11
CA LEU A 135 -3.75 2.27 0.73
C LEU A 135 -3.36 1.05 1.58
N GLY A 136 -2.17 0.51 1.38
CA GLY A 136 -1.74 -0.71 2.07
C GLY A 136 -1.13 -0.47 3.46
N ALA A 137 -0.68 -1.56 4.07
CA ALA A 137 -0.20 -1.60 5.46
C ALA A 137 1.03 -0.72 5.76
N SER A 138 1.94 -0.53 4.78
CA SER A 138 3.11 0.33 4.95
C SER A 138 2.79 1.83 4.85
N SER A 139 1.56 2.19 4.46
CA SER A 139 1.10 3.58 4.53
C SER A 139 0.68 3.95 5.95
N GLY A 140 0.42 5.24 6.20
CA GLY A 140 -0.05 5.71 7.50
C GLY A 140 -1.40 5.11 7.97
N ILE A 141 -2.14 4.39 7.11
CA ILE A 141 -3.43 3.81 7.49
C ILE A 141 -3.34 2.76 8.59
N ALA A 142 -2.27 1.97 8.62
CA ALA A 142 -2.11 0.94 9.65
C ALA A 142 -2.01 1.58 11.04
N ILE A 143 -1.22 2.65 11.17
CA ILE A 143 -1.09 3.43 12.40
C ILE A 143 -2.44 4.04 12.80
N THR A 144 -3.14 4.68 11.86
CA THR A 144 -4.47 5.27 12.14
C THR A 144 -5.44 4.22 12.68
N ARG A 145 -5.45 3.00 12.12
CA ARG A 145 -6.31 1.91 12.60
C ARG A 145 -5.94 1.44 13.99
N LEU A 146 -4.64 1.27 14.27
CA LEU A 146 -4.15 0.88 15.59
C LEU A 146 -4.55 1.92 16.65
N VAL A 147 -4.38 3.21 16.35
CA VAL A 147 -4.79 4.30 17.24
C VAL A 147 -6.30 4.29 17.46
N MET A 148 -7.08 4.12 16.38
CA MET A 148 -8.55 4.05 16.49
C MET A 148 -9.02 2.85 17.32
N GLU A 149 -8.37 1.69 17.20
CA GLU A 149 -8.73 0.53 18.01
C GLU A 149 -8.37 0.75 19.48
N MET A 150 -7.19 1.29 19.75
CA MET A 150 -6.77 1.59 21.12
C MET A 150 -7.72 2.61 21.78
N ALA A 151 -8.27 3.56 21.01
CA ALA A 151 -9.31 4.46 21.50
C ALA A 151 -10.62 3.72 21.85
N LYS A 152 -11.05 2.76 21.03
CA LYS A 152 -12.23 1.93 21.34
C LYS A 152 -12.03 1.05 22.56
N GLN A 153 -10.86 0.47 22.76
CA GLN A 153 -10.60 -0.37 23.94
C GLN A 153 -10.64 0.43 25.26
N ASN A 154 -10.34 1.72 25.20
CA ASN A 154 -10.33 2.61 26.36
C ASN A 154 -11.67 3.37 26.56
N THR A 155 -12.68 3.09 25.74
CA THR A 155 -14.01 3.73 25.83
C THR A 155 -15.11 2.68 25.71
N ASP A 156 -16.25 2.85 26.39
CA ASP A 156 -17.39 1.90 26.29
C ASP A 156 -18.14 1.98 24.94
N SER A 157 -17.59 2.71 23.97
CA SER A 157 -18.25 3.10 22.72
C SER A 157 -18.00 2.08 21.60
N LYS A 158 -19.09 1.55 21.03
CA LYS A 158 -19.05 0.57 19.92
C LYS A 158 -18.79 1.21 18.54
N SER A 159 -18.91 2.53 18.42
CA SER A 159 -18.74 3.28 17.15
C SER A 159 -17.83 4.50 17.33
N ILE A 160 -17.05 4.82 16.30
CA ILE A 160 -16.15 5.98 16.25
C ILE A 160 -16.90 7.29 16.49
N LYS A 161 -18.16 7.39 16.05
CA LYS A 161 -19.01 8.56 16.27
C LYS A 161 -19.37 8.78 17.75
N ASP A 162 -19.30 7.73 18.56
CA ASP A 162 -19.66 7.76 19.97
C ASP A 162 -18.43 7.98 20.87
N VAL A 163 -17.22 7.97 20.31
CA VAL A 163 -15.96 8.22 21.04
C VAL A 163 -15.71 9.73 21.17
N VAL A 164 -16.08 10.50 20.15
CA VAL A 164 -15.92 11.96 20.12
C VAL A 164 -17.30 12.59 20.11
N PRO A 165 -17.72 13.31 21.17
CA PRO A 165 -18.98 14.06 21.18
C PRO A 165 -19.08 14.98 19.95
N GLU A 166 -20.28 15.12 19.39
CA GLU A 166 -20.48 15.84 18.13
C GLU A 166 -20.00 17.31 18.19
N LEU A 167 -20.16 17.94 19.36
CA LEU A 167 -19.62 19.27 19.64
C LEU A 167 -18.08 19.29 19.58
N THR A 168 -17.41 18.33 20.22
CA THR A 168 -15.95 18.20 20.17
C THR A 168 -15.46 17.88 18.76
N ALA A 169 -16.19 17.08 17.99
CA ALA A 169 -15.87 16.82 16.59
C ALA A 169 -15.98 18.09 15.73
N GLN A 170 -16.99 18.93 15.97
CA GLN A 170 -17.12 20.24 15.32
C GLN A 170 -16.00 21.20 15.74
N GLU A 171 -15.64 21.25 17.02
CA GLU A 171 -14.52 22.05 17.52
C GLU A 171 -13.18 21.60 16.92
N ILE A 172 -12.92 20.29 16.86
CA ILE A 172 -11.73 19.73 16.21
C ILE A 172 -11.73 20.06 14.73
N LYS A 173 -12.88 19.96 14.05
CA LYS A 173 -13.01 20.31 12.63
C LYS A 173 -12.74 21.79 12.40
N GLN A 174 -13.30 22.68 13.23
CA GLN A 174 -13.06 24.12 13.17
C GLN A 174 -11.61 24.46 13.50
N ALA A 175 -11.01 23.82 14.50
CA ALA A 175 -9.60 23.98 14.85
C ALA A 175 -8.70 23.49 13.72
N PHE A 176 -9.03 22.36 13.08
CA PHE A 176 -8.32 21.84 11.92
C PHE A 176 -8.47 22.75 10.70
N GLU A 177 -9.66 23.28 10.42
CA GLU A 177 -9.90 24.24 9.34
C GLU A 177 -9.14 25.55 9.60
N LEU A 178 -9.15 26.04 10.85
CA LEU A 178 -8.38 27.20 11.27
C LEU A 178 -6.87 26.95 11.14
N GLU A 179 -6.37 25.80 11.57
CA GLU A 179 -4.96 25.43 11.44
C GLU A 179 -4.56 25.21 9.98
N SER A 180 -5.44 24.58 9.18
CA SER A 180 -5.25 24.40 7.74
C SER A 180 -5.32 25.72 6.98
N SER A 181 -5.98 26.74 7.54
CA SER A 181 -5.99 28.11 7.00
C SER A 181 -4.75 28.91 7.40
N LYS A 182 -4.04 28.49 8.46
CA LYS A 182 -2.74 29.08 8.79
C LYS A 182 -1.74 28.67 7.72
N PRO A 183 -0.90 29.60 7.25
CA PRO A 183 0.16 29.27 6.33
C PRO A 183 1.10 28.26 7.00
N THR A 184 1.03 27.01 6.58
CA THR A 184 2.10 26.05 6.89
C THR A 184 3.41 26.62 6.34
N SER A 185 4.55 26.18 6.87
CA SER A 185 5.89 26.59 6.40
C SER A 185 6.14 26.31 4.91
N LYS A 186 5.21 25.63 4.22
CA LYS A 186 5.09 25.56 2.77
C LYS A 186 3.69 26.02 2.34
N VAL A 187 3.47 27.32 2.27
CA VAL A 187 2.30 27.88 1.58
C VAL A 187 2.42 27.50 0.10
N TYR A 188 1.52 26.64 -0.36
CA TYR A 188 1.30 26.41 -1.80
C TYR A 188 0.27 27.45 -2.25
N PRO A 189 0.67 28.58 -2.87
CA PRO A 189 -0.31 29.42 -3.54
C PRO A 189 -0.92 28.60 -4.70
N ILE A 190 -2.25 28.55 -4.67
CA ILE A 190 -2.99 27.30 -4.92
C ILE A 190 -2.95 26.86 -6.38
N PHE A 191 -3.15 27.72 -7.36
CA PHE A 191 -2.89 27.42 -8.78
C PHE A 191 -2.69 28.73 -9.53
N SER A 192 -1.86 28.76 -10.57
CA SER A 192 -1.85 29.91 -11.49
C SER A 192 -3.07 29.79 -12.40
N PRO A 193 -3.94 30.80 -12.50
CA PRO A 193 -5.03 30.78 -13.47
C PRO A 193 -4.52 30.94 -14.92
N ASN A 194 -3.27 31.38 -15.10
CA ASN A 194 -2.72 31.76 -16.39
C ASN A 194 -1.45 30.98 -16.72
N LEU A 195 -1.31 30.59 -18.00
CA LEU A 195 -0.07 30.05 -18.56
C LEU A 195 0.99 31.15 -18.67
N GLN A 196 2.21 30.83 -18.25
CA GLN A 196 3.38 31.69 -18.48
C GLN A 196 4.02 31.31 -19.82
N HIS A 197 3.49 31.89 -20.89
CA HIS A 197 3.93 31.61 -22.26
C HIS A 197 5.36 32.13 -22.51
N GLU A 198 5.71 33.29 -21.96
CA GLU A 198 7.03 33.88 -22.14
C GLU A 198 8.09 33.24 -21.24
N LEU A 199 9.28 33.03 -21.79
CA LEU A 199 10.43 32.56 -21.02
C LEU A 199 11.08 33.75 -20.29
N PRO A 200 11.62 33.56 -19.07
CA PRO A 200 12.41 34.59 -18.42
C PRO A 200 13.62 34.99 -19.27
N PRO A 201 14.15 36.22 -19.10
CA PRO A 201 15.34 36.67 -19.82
C PRO A 201 16.50 35.68 -19.70
N LYS A 202 17.30 35.51 -20.76
CA LYS A 202 18.44 34.57 -20.81
C LYS A 202 19.30 34.55 -19.52
N PRO A 203 19.73 35.70 -18.95
CA PRO A 203 20.55 35.70 -17.73
C PRO A 203 19.83 35.12 -16.51
N THR A 204 18.52 35.35 -16.40
CA THR A 204 17.68 34.80 -15.33
C THR A 204 17.48 33.30 -15.52
N THR A 205 17.19 32.88 -16.76
CA THR A 205 17.03 31.47 -17.10
C THR A 205 18.30 30.67 -16.85
N ALA A 206 19.48 31.21 -17.19
CA ALA A 206 20.77 30.58 -16.88
C ALA A 206 20.94 30.33 -15.37
N LYS A 207 20.63 31.32 -14.52
CA LYS A 207 20.68 31.15 -13.05
C LYS A 207 19.70 30.09 -12.55
N LEU A 208 18.50 30.01 -13.13
CA LEU A 208 17.53 28.98 -12.77
C LEU A 208 18.03 27.59 -13.17
N VAL A 209 18.63 27.45 -14.35
CA VAL A 209 19.29 26.20 -14.77
C VAL A 209 20.41 25.84 -13.79
N ASP A 210 21.24 26.78 -13.35
CA ASP A 210 22.29 26.51 -12.37
C ASP A 210 21.71 26.01 -11.02
N ILE A 211 20.60 26.61 -10.57
CA ILE A 211 19.89 26.17 -9.37
C ILE A 211 19.36 24.74 -9.54
N PHE A 212 18.82 24.40 -10.70
CA PHE A 212 18.39 23.03 -11.01
C PHE A 212 19.56 22.04 -10.94
N MET A 213 20.70 22.39 -11.56
CA MET A 213 21.89 21.54 -11.59
C MET A 213 22.47 21.28 -10.19
N VAL A 214 22.39 22.26 -9.30
CA VAL A 214 22.91 22.15 -7.93
C VAL A 214 21.91 21.50 -6.97
N LYS A 215 20.63 21.88 -7.01
CA LYS A 215 19.63 21.46 -6.01
C LYS A 215 18.81 20.22 -6.40
N VAL A 216 18.68 19.91 -7.69
CA VAL A 216 17.79 18.85 -8.19
C VAL A 216 18.60 17.70 -8.78
N GLN A 217 19.47 17.99 -9.75
CA GLN A 217 20.31 17.00 -10.41
C GLN A 217 21.29 16.29 -9.47
N ALA A 218 21.58 16.89 -8.30
CA ALA A 218 22.40 16.26 -7.28
C ALA A 218 21.76 15.02 -6.63
N MET A 219 20.42 14.92 -6.67
CA MET A 219 19.70 13.73 -6.19
C MET A 219 19.20 12.89 -7.36
N LEU A 220 18.69 13.53 -8.41
CA LEU A 220 18.04 12.87 -9.52
C LEU A 220 18.64 13.41 -10.84
N PRO A 221 19.74 12.82 -11.34
CA PRO A 221 20.46 13.32 -12.51
C PRO A 221 19.72 13.00 -13.83
N THR A 222 18.55 13.61 -14.04
CA THR A 222 17.64 13.38 -15.18
C THR A 222 18.17 13.86 -16.53
N LEU A 223 19.02 14.90 -16.54
CA LEU A 223 19.48 15.56 -17.79
C LEU A 223 21.01 15.52 -17.88
N HIS A 224 21.54 15.41 -19.09
CA HIS A 224 22.96 15.61 -19.34
C HIS A 224 23.27 17.10 -19.46
N GLU A 225 24.07 17.66 -18.53
CA GLU A 225 24.21 19.11 -18.38
C GLU A 225 24.69 19.85 -19.66
N PRO A 226 25.77 19.43 -20.35
CA PRO A 226 26.20 20.06 -21.60
C PRO A 226 25.15 20.04 -22.71
N THR A 227 24.49 18.89 -22.91
CA THR A 227 23.45 18.72 -23.93
C THR A 227 22.25 19.61 -23.62
N PHE A 228 21.80 19.62 -22.36
CA PHE A 228 20.66 20.43 -21.98
C PHE A 228 20.94 21.93 -22.11
N ARG A 229 22.15 22.40 -21.76
CA ARG A 229 22.51 23.82 -21.96
C ARG A 229 22.49 24.22 -23.43
N GLN A 230 22.87 23.32 -24.34
CA GLN A 230 22.74 23.54 -25.77
C GLN A 230 21.26 23.61 -26.20
N GLU A 231 20.42 22.72 -25.69
CA GLU A 231 18.96 22.73 -25.93
C GLU A 231 18.31 24.03 -25.42
N VAL A 232 18.77 24.58 -24.28
CA VAL A 232 18.32 25.90 -23.80
C VAL A 232 18.61 26.99 -24.84
N GLU A 233 19.82 27.02 -25.41
CA GLU A 233 20.15 27.99 -26.45
C GLU A 233 19.32 27.78 -27.72
N ASN A 234 19.07 26.53 -28.13
CA ASN A 234 18.18 26.22 -29.25
C ASN A 234 16.78 26.80 -29.05
N VAL A 235 16.19 26.62 -27.86
CA VAL A 235 14.87 27.17 -27.55
C VAL A 235 14.85 28.69 -27.62
N PHE A 236 15.87 29.37 -27.07
CA PHE A 236 15.95 30.83 -27.20
C PHE A 236 16.21 31.32 -28.63
N ASN A 237 16.79 30.48 -29.48
CA ASN A 237 16.97 30.75 -30.90
C ASN A 237 15.73 30.39 -31.74
N GLY A 238 14.62 29.98 -31.10
CA GLY A 238 13.34 29.71 -31.75
C GLY A 238 13.09 28.24 -32.11
N SER A 239 13.74 27.29 -31.43
CA SER A 239 13.45 25.85 -31.62
C SER A 239 11.99 25.52 -31.30
N GLU A 240 11.34 24.82 -32.23
CA GLU A 240 9.98 24.30 -32.07
C GLU A 240 9.96 22.86 -31.52
N ASP A 241 11.11 22.27 -31.16
CA ASP A 241 11.12 20.92 -30.59
C ASP A 241 10.31 20.87 -29.29
N PRO A 242 9.27 20.02 -29.21
CA PRO A 242 8.40 19.97 -28.04
C PRO A 242 9.13 19.52 -26.77
N SER A 243 10.10 18.62 -26.91
CA SER A 243 10.83 18.07 -25.76
C SER A 243 11.78 19.11 -25.17
N GLU A 244 12.51 19.85 -26.01
CA GLU A 244 13.39 20.95 -25.56
C GLU A 244 12.58 22.03 -24.81
N ASN A 245 11.46 22.47 -25.40
CA ASN A 245 10.57 23.45 -24.80
C ASN A 245 9.95 22.94 -23.47
N PHE A 246 9.51 21.68 -23.45
CA PHE A 246 8.98 21.05 -22.25
C PHE A 246 10.01 20.99 -21.13
N GLN A 247 11.21 20.48 -21.43
CA GLN A 247 12.29 20.30 -20.47
C GLN A 247 12.74 21.64 -19.86
N LEU A 248 12.93 22.67 -20.69
CA LEU A 248 13.32 24.00 -20.21
C LEU A 248 12.28 24.59 -19.26
N ARG A 249 10.99 24.54 -19.64
CA ARG A 249 9.89 25.09 -18.81
C ARG A 249 9.75 24.34 -17.49
N MET A 250 9.89 23.00 -17.50
CA MET A 250 9.89 22.20 -16.28
C MET A 250 11.09 22.52 -15.38
N VAL A 251 12.29 22.67 -15.94
CA VAL A 251 13.49 23.06 -15.19
C VAL A 251 13.31 24.43 -14.53
N ILE A 252 12.75 25.40 -15.24
CA ILE A 252 12.39 26.72 -14.67
C ILE A 252 11.40 26.57 -13.51
N ALA A 253 10.30 25.83 -13.72
CA ALA A 253 9.26 25.63 -12.72
C ALA A 253 9.81 24.96 -11.44
N ILE A 254 10.56 23.87 -11.58
CA ILE A 254 11.17 23.16 -10.45
C ILE A 254 12.15 24.07 -9.70
N SER A 255 12.96 24.85 -10.42
CA SER A 255 13.95 25.75 -9.82
C SER A 255 13.30 26.84 -9.00
N MET A 256 12.28 27.50 -9.55
CA MET A 256 11.47 28.50 -8.84
C MET A 256 10.85 27.91 -7.57
N GLN A 257 10.29 26.70 -7.65
CA GLN A 257 9.71 26.00 -6.50
C GLN A 257 10.73 25.65 -5.40
N LYS A 258 12.01 25.46 -5.77
CA LYS A 258 13.13 25.17 -4.85
C LYS A 258 13.81 26.42 -4.29
N MET A 259 13.51 27.61 -4.80
CA MET A 259 14.11 28.87 -4.36
C MET A 259 13.40 29.42 -3.13
N ASP A 260 12.17 29.90 -3.32
CA ASP A 260 11.39 30.58 -2.29
C ASP A 260 9.89 30.35 -2.57
N PRO A 261 9.06 30.13 -1.52
CA PRO A 261 7.61 30.01 -1.66
C PRO A 261 6.95 31.16 -2.43
N TYR A 262 7.54 32.36 -2.41
CA TYR A 262 7.08 33.52 -3.18
C TYR A 262 6.94 33.23 -4.68
N TYR A 263 7.80 32.39 -5.26
CA TYR A 263 7.79 32.09 -6.69
C TYR A 263 6.84 30.93 -7.08
N ALA A 264 6.13 30.33 -6.15
CA ALA A 264 5.34 29.12 -6.42
C ALA A 264 4.21 29.33 -7.45
N VAL A 265 3.58 30.51 -7.52
CA VAL A 265 2.59 30.83 -8.59
C VAL A 265 3.25 30.94 -9.96
N LEU A 266 4.46 31.49 -10.02
CA LEU A 266 5.17 31.62 -11.29
C LEU A 266 5.68 30.26 -11.78
N ALA A 267 6.18 29.44 -10.84
CA ALA A 267 6.53 28.04 -11.08
C ALA A 267 5.33 27.27 -11.67
N ASP A 268 4.15 27.45 -11.08
CA ASP A 268 2.89 26.89 -11.54
C ASP A 268 2.60 27.26 -13.01
N GLY A 269 2.67 28.55 -13.33
CA GLY A 269 2.40 29.02 -14.68
C GLY A 269 3.36 28.45 -15.73
N HIS A 270 4.64 28.26 -15.38
CA HIS A 270 5.61 27.60 -16.27
C HIS A 270 5.37 26.09 -16.38
N TYR A 271 4.93 25.42 -15.31
CA TYR A 271 4.50 24.03 -15.37
C TYR A 271 3.32 23.86 -16.32
N LEU A 272 2.28 24.70 -16.22
CA LEU A 272 1.13 24.66 -17.12
C LEU A 272 1.54 24.94 -18.57
N ALA A 273 2.46 25.88 -18.79
CA ALA A 273 3.00 26.14 -20.11
C ALA A 273 3.88 25.00 -20.65
N ALA A 274 4.50 24.19 -19.79
CA ALA A 274 5.19 22.97 -20.22
C ALA A 274 4.17 21.93 -20.71
N LEU A 275 3.05 21.77 -20.01
CA LEU A 275 2.04 20.76 -20.35
C LEU A 275 1.44 20.90 -21.76
N THR A 276 1.48 22.09 -22.37
CA THR A 276 1.04 22.25 -23.78
C THR A 276 1.92 21.50 -24.78
N TYR A 277 3.17 21.19 -24.40
CA TYR A 277 4.10 20.40 -25.21
C TYR A 277 4.08 18.91 -24.85
N LEU A 278 3.27 18.50 -23.86
CA LEU A 278 3.29 17.14 -23.35
C LEU A 278 2.83 16.12 -24.39
N GLU A 279 1.69 16.36 -25.04
CA GLU A 279 1.14 15.41 -26.02
C GLU A 279 2.10 15.18 -27.21
N PRO A 280 2.63 16.22 -27.88
CA PRO A 280 3.62 16.03 -28.95
C PRO A 280 4.88 15.31 -28.47
N THR A 281 5.34 15.59 -27.25
CA THR A 281 6.50 14.90 -26.66
C THR A 281 6.21 13.42 -26.47
N LEU A 282 5.11 13.07 -25.79
CA LEU A 282 4.78 11.67 -25.47
C LEU A 282 4.43 10.82 -26.69
N ARG A 283 4.07 11.41 -27.84
CA ARG A 283 3.90 10.64 -29.09
C ARG A 283 5.17 9.91 -29.53
N ARG A 284 6.36 10.40 -29.13
CA ARG A 284 7.65 9.81 -29.51
C ARG A 284 7.98 8.56 -28.69
N MET A 285 7.50 8.46 -27.45
CA MET A 285 7.76 7.35 -26.52
C MET A 285 9.26 6.98 -26.44
N ASP A 286 10.13 7.98 -26.41
CA ASP A 286 11.58 7.84 -26.42
C ASP A 286 12.22 8.24 -25.07
N LEU A 287 13.56 8.26 -25.02
CA LEU A 287 14.30 8.63 -23.81
C LEU A 287 13.98 10.07 -23.35
N LYS A 288 13.73 10.98 -24.30
CA LYS A 288 13.31 12.36 -24.04
C LYS A 288 11.91 12.40 -23.40
N SER A 289 10.98 11.60 -23.91
CA SER A 289 9.65 11.42 -23.33
C SER A 289 9.73 10.92 -21.88
N LEU A 290 10.64 9.97 -21.61
CA LEU A 290 10.89 9.47 -20.26
C LEU A 290 11.46 10.56 -19.33
N GLN A 291 12.43 11.36 -19.80
CA GLN A 291 12.94 12.52 -19.05
C GLN A 291 11.82 13.49 -18.68
N CYS A 292 10.92 13.78 -19.62
CA CYS A 292 9.79 14.69 -19.39
C CYS A 292 8.83 14.14 -18.33
N LEU A 293 8.49 12.84 -18.36
CA LEU A 293 7.68 12.20 -17.31
C LEU A 293 8.36 12.25 -15.94
N VAL A 294 9.67 12.00 -15.88
CA VAL A 294 10.46 12.12 -14.65
C VAL A 294 10.41 13.55 -14.10
N LEU A 295 10.56 14.57 -14.94
CA LEU A 295 10.48 15.98 -14.52
C LEU A 295 9.08 16.33 -13.97
N ILE A 296 8.00 15.81 -14.57
CA ILE A 296 6.63 15.97 -14.02
C ILE A 296 6.54 15.30 -12.64
N GLY A 297 7.07 14.08 -12.49
CA GLY A 297 7.10 13.37 -11.22
C GLY A 297 7.86 14.16 -10.15
N GLN A 298 9.02 14.72 -10.49
CA GLN A 298 9.82 15.58 -9.61
C GLN A 298 9.05 16.81 -9.16
N TYR A 299 8.42 17.54 -10.09
CA TYR A 299 7.60 18.70 -9.76
C TYR A 299 6.40 18.34 -8.88
N SER A 300 5.75 17.21 -9.17
CA SER A 300 4.61 16.70 -8.40
C SER A 300 4.98 16.34 -6.96
N MET A 301 6.19 15.81 -6.73
CA MET A 301 6.67 15.54 -5.37
C MET A 301 6.97 16.82 -4.58
N LEU A 302 7.28 17.94 -5.25
CA LEU A 302 7.39 19.24 -4.61
C LEU A 302 6.01 19.87 -4.34
N THR A 303 5.04 19.59 -5.20
CA THR A 303 3.66 20.15 -5.20
C THR A 303 2.59 19.05 -5.26
N PRO A 304 2.39 18.28 -4.17
CA PRO A 304 1.62 17.03 -4.17
C PRO A 304 0.12 17.20 -4.47
N THR A 305 -0.40 18.43 -4.49
CA THR A 305 -1.81 18.75 -4.75
C THR A 305 -2.16 18.84 -6.24
N ARG A 306 -1.18 18.95 -7.14
CA ARG A 306 -1.46 19.27 -8.55
C ARG A 306 -1.63 18.05 -9.44
N THR A 307 -0.70 17.12 -9.36
CA THR A 307 -0.65 15.97 -10.27
C THR A 307 -0.32 14.74 -9.46
N ALA A 308 -1.08 13.68 -9.70
CA ALA A 308 -0.95 12.45 -8.94
C ALA A 308 0.37 11.75 -9.30
N ALA A 309 1.44 12.06 -8.54
CA ALA A 309 2.81 11.61 -8.80
C ALA A 309 2.89 10.09 -9.04
N TYR A 310 2.13 9.29 -8.29
CA TYR A 310 2.04 7.84 -8.45
C TYR A 310 1.70 7.40 -9.90
N TRP A 311 0.74 8.07 -10.55
CA TRP A 311 0.33 7.69 -11.91
C TRP A 311 1.36 8.11 -12.96
N VAL A 312 1.95 9.30 -12.81
CA VAL A 312 3.00 9.80 -13.70
C VAL A 312 4.24 8.89 -13.62
N VAL A 313 4.67 8.55 -12.40
CA VAL A 313 5.78 7.61 -12.19
C VAL A 313 5.42 6.21 -12.68
N GLY A 314 4.17 5.77 -12.53
CA GLY A 314 3.68 4.53 -13.14
C GLY A 314 3.80 4.52 -14.66
N MET A 315 3.45 5.62 -15.34
CA MET A 315 3.66 5.77 -16.79
C MET A 315 5.14 5.75 -17.14
N ALA A 316 5.98 6.47 -16.39
CA ALA A 316 7.43 6.46 -16.58
C ALA A 316 8.02 5.05 -16.41
N SER A 317 7.51 4.28 -15.44
CA SER A 317 7.95 2.90 -15.20
C SER A 317 7.55 1.97 -16.33
N LYS A 318 6.35 2.15 -16.91
CA LYS A 318 5.92 1.41 -18.10
C LYS A 318 6.74 1.75 -19.34
N LEU A 319 7.05 3.03 -19.55
CA LEU A 319 7.93 3.45 -20.64
C LEU A 319 9.38 2.95 -20.42
N CYS A 320 9.85 2.90 -19.17
CA CYS A 320 11.15 2.32 -18.82
C CYS A 320 11.23 0.83 -19.16
N GLN A 321 10.13 0.09 -18.94
CA GLN A 321 10.01 -1.32 -19.36
C GLN A 321 9.96 -1.46 -20.89
N ASP A 322 9.19 -0.61 -21.57
CA ASP A 322 9.03 -0.61 -23.04
C ASP A 322 10.34 -0.31 -23.76
N LEU A 323 11.13 0.64 -23.26
CA LEU A 323 12.46 0.98 -23.76
C LEU A 323 13.54 -0.07 -23.41
N GLY A 324 13.18 -1.14 -22.68
CA GLY A 324 14.11 -2.20 -22.29
C GLY A 324 15.19 -1.73 -21.31
N LEU A 325 14.89 -0.78 -20.42
CA LEU A 325 15.90 -0.25 -19.48
C LEU A 325 16.05 -1.09 -18.21
N THR A 326 15.37 -2.24 -18.11
CA THR A 326 15.39 -3.10 -16.91
C THR A 326 16.51 -4.12 -16.89
N GLU A 327 17.26 -4.27 -17.99
CA GLU A 327 18.40 -5.18 -18.09
C GLU A 327 19.63 -4.47 -18.65
N GLU A 328 20.80 -4.76 -18.09
CA GLU A 328 22.05 -4.16 -18.54
C GLU A 328 22.37 -4.46 -20.01
N ARG A 329 21.97 -5.64 -20.49
CA ARG A 329 22.19 -6.06 -21.87
C ARG A 329 21.43 -5.20 -22.87
N THR A 330 20.19 -4.84 -22.56
CA THR A 330 19.33 -4.01 -23.43
C THR A 330 19.60 -2.52 -23.25
N ILE A 331 20.15 -2.10 -22.10
CA ILE A 331 20.68 -0.75 -21.92
C ILE A 331 21.88 -0.47 -22.83
N THR A 332 22.77 -1.44 -22.98
CA THR A 332 24.06 -1.27 -23.69
C THR A 332 23.98 -1.53 -25.19
N LYS A 333 22.93 -2.20 -25.66
CA LYS A 333 22.79 -2.65 -27.05
C LYS A 333 21.57 -2.04 -27.75
N GLY A 334 21.77 -1.67 -29.01
CA GLY A 334 20.72 -1.23 -29.92
C GLY A 334 19.86 -2.40 -30.45
N PRO A 335 18.81 -2.10 -31.24
CA PRO A 335 17.90 -3.11 -31.79
C PRO A 335 18.59 -4.20 -32.62
N ASN A 336 19.69 -3.89 -33.32
CA ASN A 336 20.42 -4.89 -34.10
C ASN A 336 21.62 -5.48 -33.35
N GLY A 337 21.75 -5.18 -32.04
CA GLY A 337 22.78 -5.73 -31.17
C GLY A 337 24.12 -4.97 -31.19
N GLU A 338 24.19 -3.86 -31.93
CA GLU A 338 25.30 -2.91 -31.87
C GLU A 338 25.42 -2.26 -30.50
N ASP A 339 26.64 -1.91 -30.09
CA ASP A 339 26.84 -1.17 -28.84
C ASP A 339 26.38 0.27 -29.04
N LEU A 340 25.57 0.76 -28.09
CA LEU A 340 25.08 2.14 -28.10
C LEU A 340 26.18 3.11 -27.68
N ASP A 341 26.00 4.38 -28.05
CA ASP A 341 26.97 5.40 -27.67
C ASP A 341 27.03 5.56 -26.13
N PRO A 342 28.22 5.82 -25.55
CA PRO A 342 28.38 5.83 -24.10
C PRO A 342 27.54 6.89 -23.38
N LEU A 343 27.21 8.00 -24.04
CA LEU A 343 26.35 9.03 -23.46
C LEU A 343 24.90 8.53 -23.36
N GLU A 344 24.39 7.87 -24.40
CA GLU A 344 23.05 7.27 -24.35
C GLU A 344 22.96 6.16 -23.29
N VAL A 345 23.97 5.27 -23.22
CA VAL A 345 24.05 4.22 -22.20
C VAL A 345 24.02 4.82 -20.79
N ASP A 346 24.80 5.87 -20.56
CA ASP A 346 24.85 6.57 -19.27
C ASP A 346 23.47 7.15 -18.91
N MET A 347 22.81 7.82 -19.86
CA MET A 347 21.47 8.39 -19.64
C MET A 347 20.40 7.33 -19.39
N ARG A 348 20.46 6.18 -20.09
CA ARG A 348 19.57 5.03 -19.88
C ARG A 348 19.71 4.48 -18.45
N ARG A 349 20.94 4.31 -17.95
CA ARG A 349 21.20 3.89 -16.56
C ARG A 349 20.67 4.91 -15.56
N ARG A 350 20.92 6.22 -15.76
CA ARG A 350 20.40 7.29 -14.89
C ARG A 350 18.89 7.21 -14.76
N LEU A 351 18.18 7.16 -15.88
CA LEU A 351 16.72 7.18 -15.90
C LEU A 351 16.12 5.92 -15.30
N PHE A 352 16.71 4.74 -15.56
CA PHE A 352 16.29 3.51 -14.89
C PHE A 352 16.32 3.64 -13.37
N TRP A 353 17.45 4.09 -12.79
CA TRP A 353 17.60 4.21 -11.34
C TRP A 353 16.71 5.30 -10.73
N ILE A 354 16.54 6.42 -11.43
CA ILE A 354 15.63 7.50 -10.99
C ILE A 354 14.18 7.00 -10.95
N VAL A 355 13.71 6.38 -12.03
CA VAL A 355 12.32 5.89 -12.14
C VAL A 355 12.07 4.80 -11.10
N THR A 356 12.99 3.84 -10.98
CA THR A 356 12.90 2.76 -10.00
C THR A 356 12.83 3.30 -8.57
N SER A 357 13.69 4.25 -8.21
CA SER A 357 13.68 4.86 -6.87
C SER A 357 12.38 5.62 -6.57
N MET A 358 11.88 6.40 -7.53
CA MET A 358 10.60 7.12 -7.39
C MET A 358 9.42 6.15 -7.26
N GLU A 359 9.41 5.08 -8.04
CA GLU A 359 8.35 4.07 -8.04
C GLU A 359 8.28 3.34 -6.70
N LEU A 360 9.41 2.83 -6.23
CA LEU A 360 9.49 2.11 -4.96
C LEU A 360 9.13 2.99 -3.78
N GLY A 361 9.63 4.23 -3.74
CA GLY A 361 9.31 5.18 -2.69
C GLY A 361 7.81 5.48 -2.61
N LEU A 362 7.15 5.66 -3.77
CA LEU A 362 5.71 5.93 -3.83
C LEU A 362 4.88 4.68 -3.52
N SER A 363 5.26 3.52 -4.05
CA SER A 363 4.61 2.24 -3.78
C SER A 363 4.70 1.88 -2.30
N HIS A 364 5.87 2.04 -1.68
CA HIS A 364 6.06 1.87 -0.24
C HIS A 364 5.20 2.85 0.58
N SER A 365 5.26 4.15 0.26
CA SER A 365 4.51 5.19 0.99
C SER A 365 2.98 5.00 0.93
N LEU A 366 2.48 4.42 -0.16
CA LEU A 366 1.05 4.13 -0.36
C LEU A 366 0.68 2.69 -0.01
N GLY A 367 1.64 1.84 0.36
CA GLY A 367 1.45 0.40 0.54
C GLY A 367 0.90 -0.32 -0.69
N ARG A 368 1.28 0.14 -1.88
CA ARG A 368 0.90 -0.48 -3.15
C ARG A 368 2.01 -1.44 -3.60
N PRO A 369 1.66 -2.54 -4.30
CA PRO A 369 2.67 -3.39 -4.93
C PRO A 369 3.49 -2.59 -5.93
N SER A 370 4.81 -2.83 -5.96
CA SER A 370 5.67 -2.26 -6.98
C SER A 370 5.26 -2.74 -8.38
N CYS A 371 5.41 -1.86 -9.37
CA CYS A 371 5.19 -2.23 -10.77
C CYS A 371 6.32 -3.08 -11.37
N TYR A 372 7.47 -3.15 -10.68
CA TYR A 372 8.55 -4.07 -11.00
C TYR A 372 8.29 -5.37 -10.25
N SER A 373 8.01 -6.45 -10.98
CA SER A 373 7.69 -7.77 -10.42
C SER A 373 8.94 -8.57 -10.00
N VAL A 374 10.04 -7.87 -9.72
CA VAL A 374 11.34 -8.45 -9.35
C VAL A 374 11.76 -7.88 -8.01
N SER A 375 12.23 -8.75 -7.10
CA SER A 375 12.84 -8.29 -5.86
C SER A 375 14.12 -7.51 -6.17
N HIS A 376 14.49 -6.59 -5.26
CA HIS A 376 15.67 -5.75 -5.40
C HIS A 376 16.95 -6.53 -5.75
N ASP A 377 17.11 -7.73 -5.19
CA ASP A 377 18.25 -8.62 -5.44
C ASP A 377 18.43 -9.04 -6.91
N HIS A 378 17.41 -8.86 -7.75
CA HIS A 378 17.42 -9.25 -9.16
C HIS A 378 17.62 -8.07 -10.12
N VAL A 379 17.79 -6.84 -9.61
CA VAL A 379 18.12 -5.68 -10.43
C VAL A 379 19.60 -5.73 -10.81
N ARG A 380 19.90 -6.02 -12.08
CA ARG A 380 21.27 -6.21 -12.60
C ARG A 380 21.82 -5.02 -13.40
N VAL A 381 21.11 -3.90 -13.39
CA VAL A 381 21.52 -2.68 -14.11
C VAL A 381 22.70 -2.04 -13.39
N LYS A 382 23.75 -1.64 -14.12
CA LYS A 382 24.88 -0.93 -13.52
C LYS A 382 24.51 0.51 -13.19
N PHE A 383 25.23 1.12 -12.26
CA PHE A 383 25.11 2.57 -12.04
C PHE A 383 25.74 3.35 -13.21
N PHE A 384 25.26 4.59 -13.38
CA PHE A 384 25.80 5.56 -14.34
C PHE A 384 27.16 6.09 -13.89
N GLU A 385 27.86 6.74 -14.82
CA GLU A 385 29.22 7.24 -14.63
C GLU A 385 29.27 8.37 -13.61
N LEU A 386 30.19 8.24 -12.65
CA LEU A 386 30.33 9.17 -11.53
C LEU A 386 31.12 10.44 -11.87
N VAL A 387 31.72 10.52 -13.05
CA VAL A 387 32.47 11.70 -13.51
C VAL A 387 31.53 12.85 -13.88
N ASP A 388 32.06 14.06 -13.98
CA ASP A 388 31.28 15.20 -14.45
C ASP A 388 30.79 15.02 -15.90
N ASP A 389 29.60 15.53 -16.20
CA ASP A 389 28.94 15.36 -17.49
C ASP A 389 29.79 15.89 -18.66
N LYS A 390 30.64 16.90 -18.45
CA LYS A 390 31.57 17.36 -19.50
C LYS A 390 32.56 16.28 -20.00
N TYR A 391 32.77 15.21 -19.24
CA TYR A 391 33.62 14.08 -19.64
C TYR A 391 32.84 12.97 -20.35
N ILE A 392 31.51 13.00 -20.37
CA ILE A 392 30.68 11.94 -20.95
C ILE A 392 30.24 12.41 -22.34
N THR A 393 30.71 11.72 -23.37
CA THR A 393 30.42 12.08 -24.77
C THR A 393 29.94 10.87 -25.57
N PRO A 394 29.27 11.08 -26.72
CA PRO A 394 28.89 9.99 -27.62
C PRO A 394 30.09 9.18 -28.14
N ASN A 395 31.30 9.76 -28.12
CA ASN A 395 32.52 9.08 -28.59
C ASN A 395 33.25 8.32 -27.47
N GLY A 396 32.81 8.42 -26.21
CA GLY A 396 33.51 7.86 -25.07
C GLY A 396 33.57 8.78 -23.84
N ILE A 397 34.10 8.21 -22.76
CA ILE A 397 34.38 8.94 -21.53
C ILE A 397 35.79 9.53 -21.64
N ILE A 398 35.89 10.85 -21.60
CA ILE A 398 37.15 11.58 -21.70
C ILE A 398 38.00 11.28 -20.45
N PRO A 399 39.28 10.88 -20.62
CA PRO A 399 40.16 10.60 -19.49
C PRO A 399 40.45 11.85 -18.66
N GLY A 400 40.60 11.66 -17.34
CA GLY A 400 40.88 12.76 -16.39
C GLY A 400 39.68 13.22 -15.56
N GLY A 401 38.48 12.69 -15.82
CA GLY A 401 37.32 12.87 -14.94
C GLY A 401 37.51 12.15 -13.61
N LYS A 402 37.31 12.87 -12.50
CA LYS A 402 37.21 12.27 -11.16
C LYS A 402 35.74 12.12 -10.76
N PRO A 403 35.38 11.11 -9.94
CA PRO A 403 34.05 11.03 -9.35
C PRO A 403 33.68 12.33 -8.64
N ILE A 404 32.46 12.81 -8.87
CA ILE A 404 31.95 14.04 -8.24
C ILE A 404 30.91 13.71 -7.16
N LEU A 405 30.95 14.48 -6.07
CA LEU A 405 30.12 14.24 -4.88
C LEU A 405 28.62 14.13 -5.23
N ARG A 406 28.11 15.00 -6.10
CA ARG A 406 26.69 15.00 -6.48
C ARG A 406 26.23 13.66 -7.07
N LYS A 407 27.04 13.02 -7.92
CA LYS A 407 26.70 11.72 -8.51
C LYS A 407 26.88 10.57 -7.54
N CYS A 408 27.90 10.62 -6.69
CA CYS A 408 28.08 9.64 -5.62
C CYS A 408 26.89 9.65 -4.64
N LEU A 409 26.39 10.85 -4.28
CA LEU A 409 25.20 10.99 -3.43
C LEU A 409 23.95 10.41 -4.09
N ALA A 410 23.74 10.64 -5.39
CA ALA A 410 22.63 10.05 -6.13
C ALA A 410 22.70 8.52 -6.13
N VAL A 411 23.87 7.93 -6.41
CA VAL A 411 24.05 6.46 -6.36
C VAL A 411 23.76 5.93 -4.96
N HIS A 412 24.31 6.55 -3.91
CA HIS A 412 24.05 6.15 -2.53
C HIS A 412 22.55 6.24 -2.17
N PHE A 413 21.86 7.27 -2.64
CA PHE A 413 20.41 7.41 -2.47
C PHE A 413 19.65 6.26 -3.15
N PHE A 414 20.05 5.85 -4.35
CA PHE A 414 19.42 4.73 -5.07
C PHE A 414 19.69 3.37 -4.42
N GLU A 415 20.90 3.14 -3.91
CA GLU A 415 21.24 1.94 -3.12
C GLU A 415 20.37 1.83 -1.87
N ASN A 416 20.23 2.93 -1.11
CA ASN A 416 19.39 2.92 0.08
C ASN A 416 17.91 2.74 -0.26
N ALA A 417 17.42 3.44 -1.29
CA ALA A 417 16.01 3.36 -1.70
C ALA A 417 15.60 1.94 -2.13
N THR A 418 16.53 1.15 -2.66
CA THR A 418 16.30 -0.26 -3.01
C THR A 418 16.55 -1.23 -1.86
N THR A 419 17.22 -0.80 -0.78
CA THR A 419 17.47 -1.66 0.40
C THR A 419 16.37 -1.50 1.46
N THR A 420 15.72 -0.34 1.55
CA THR A 420 14.72 -0.02 2.59
C THR A 420 13.26 -0.24 2.17
N ALA A 421 13.00 -0.42 0.87
CA ALA A 421 11.68 -0.72 0.32
C ALA A 421 11.40 -2.23 0.35
#